data_AF-A0A396H330-F1
#
_entry.id   AF-A0A396H330-F1
#
_cell.length_a   1.000
_cell.length_b   1.000
_cell.length_c   1.000
_cell.angle_alpha   90.00
_cell.angle_beta   90.00
_cell.angle_gamma   90.00
#
_symmetry.space_group_name_H-M   'P 1'
#
loop_
_entity.id
_entity.type
_entity.pdbx_description
1 polymer ?
#
loop_
_entity_poly.entity_id
_entity_poly.type
_entity_poly.pdbx_seq_one_letter_code
_entity_poly.pdbx_strand_id
1 'polypeptide(L)'
;MRLFEMAVAIDQQHHGFKPFSRSQRCKLQSFGHLDYNNILELNQTTFLAFQADNIHRSFSTPCLPLTGVEDHNPPHPRIEIVRGSGVPVHTLVVEVAVAMASGIQPIPLPSGLGGAYVFHNQNGNNIAVAKPVDEEPFALNNPKGLKSTTHEMLGQPGLKRSIRIGETGIRELAAYLLDHGGFSGVPPTALVKFCHATFSDSSATVKLASLQRFVGHGFDAGELGPSFFSVDSVHQIGILDIRLMNLDRHAGNMLVMKHDHNSFGNGVAVADLVPIDHGFCLPEWLDDPYFEWLHWPQASIPFSESELEYISNLDPFKDADILRSEVPSLRESSIRVLIVCTVFLKQAAAAGLNLADIGQMMTREFRSGDESSSELENICLKVKASINNENGKEEDEGETSCGIGGISFGDMNKGEWEMFLEIFNMFVIGVFEDKKCKN
;
A
#
# COMPACT_ATOMS: atom_id res chain seq x y z
N MET A 1 -19.40 -3.44 17.05
CA MET A 1 -18.38 -2.92 17.99
C MET A 1 -17.04 -3.45 17.50
N ARG A 2 -16.29 -2.68 16.71
CA ARG A 2 -14.93 -3.07 16.29
C ARG A 2 -14.01 -2.71 17.47
N LEU A 3 -13.42 -3.72 18.10
CA LEU A 3 -12.37 -3.50 19.10
C LEU A 3 -11.12 -3.08 18.32
N PHE A 4 -10.68 -1.84 18.50
CA PHE A 4 -9.30 -1.46 18.18
C PHE A 4 -8.41 -2.19 19.18
N GLU A 5 -7.74 -3.26 18.76
CA GLU A 5 -6.79 -3.96 19.62
C GLU A 5 -5.51 -3.13 19.72
N MET A 6 -5.30 -2.52 20.90
CA MET A 6 -4.10 -1.79 21.25
C MET A 6 -3.03 -2.76 21.76
N ALA A 7 -1.83 -2.72 21.19
CA ALA A 7 -0.65 -3.38 21.74
C ALA A 7 0.18 -2.35 22.53
N VAL A 8 0.30 -2.54 23.84
CA VAL A 8 1.08 -1.65 24.72
C VAL A 8 2.43 -2.28 25.00
N ALA A 9 3.51 -1.54 24.76
CA ALA A 9 4.85 -1.86 25.24
C ALA A 9 4.87 -1.80 26.79
N ILE A 10 5.01 -2.94 27.47
CA ILE A 10 5.09 -2.99 28.93
C ILE A 10 6.53 -3.31 29.35
N ASP A 11 7.09 -2.44 30.19
CA ASP A 11 8.40 -2.61 30.83
C ASP A 11 8.34 -3.70 31.91
N GLN A 12 9.29 -4.64 31.89
CA GLN A 12 9.40 -5.75 32.85
C GLN A 12 10.09 -5.36 34.17
N GLN A 13 10.52 -4.10 34.38
CA GLN A 13 11.30 -3.72 35.56
C GLN A 13 10.50 -3.43 36.86
N HIS A 14 9.18 -3.67 36.91
CA HIS A 14 8.39 -3.52 38.14
C HIS A 14 7.62 -4.79 38.51
N HIS A 15 8.18 -5.55 39.46
CA HIS A 15 7.56 -6.74 40.06
C HIS A 15 6.33 -6.38 40.93
N GLY A 16 5.21 -7.07 40.69
CA GLY A 16 4.23 -7.42 41.74
C GLY A 16 2.75 -7.29 41.37
N PHE A 17 2.12 -8.37 40.88
CA PHE A 17 0.65 -8.50 40.91
C PHE A 17 0.20 -8.96 42.31
N LYS A 18 -0.73 -8.24 42.95
CA LYS A 18 -1.52 -8.75 44.09
C LYS A 18 -2.70 -9.59 43.58
N PRO A 19 -3.15 -10.62 44.32
CA PRO A 19 -4.04 -11.64 43.77
C PRO A 19 -5.48 -11.12 43.62
N PHE A 20 -6.13 -11.53 42.53
CA PHE A 20 -7.54 -11.25 42.26
C PHE A 20 -8.47 -12.03 43.19
N SER A 21 -9.21 -11.31 44.03
CA SER A 21 -10.39 -11.85 44.72
C SER A 21 -11.60 -11.82 43.78
N ARG A 22 -12.22 -12.99 43.65
CA ARG A 22 -13.36 -13.27 42.77
C ARG A 22 -14.66 -12.67 43.29
N SER A 23 -15.64 -12.59 42.37
CA SER A 23 -17.11 -12.55 42.58
C SER A 23 -17.70 -11.13 42.66
N GLN A 24 -18.91 -10.79 42.17
CA GLN A 24 -20.00 -11.50 41.50
C GLN A 24 -20.70 -10.54 40.50
N ARG A 25 -21.44 -11.13 39.56
CA ARG A 25 -22.44 -10.53 38.65
C ARG A 25 -23.19 -9.32 39.24
N CYS A 26 -23.36 -8.28 38.44
CA CYS A 26 -24.55 -7.45 38.48
C CYS A 26 -25.10 -7.24 37.05
N LYS A 27 -26.41 -7.41 36.92
CA LYS A 27 -27.21 -7.28 35.68
C LYS A 27 -27.73 -5.84 35.55
N LEU A 28 -28.19 -5.53 34.32
CA LEU A 28 -29.09 -4.42 33.90
C LEU A 28 -28.35 -3.13 33.49
N GLN A 29 -28.80 -2.35 32.52
CA GLN A 29 -29.75 -2.50 31.42
C GLN A 29 -29.42 -1.38 30.42
N SER A 30 -29.62 -1.63 29.13
CA SER A 30 -29.38 -0.72 28.01
C SER A 30 -30.35 0.46 27.94
N PHE A 31 -29.86 1.65 27.58
CA PHE A 31 -30.45 2.70 26.74
C PHE A 31 -29.27 3.64 26.38
N GLY A 32 -29.04 4.20 25.20
CA GLY A 32 -29.82 4.40 23.99
C GLY A 32 -29.42 5.78 23.46
N HIS A 33 -28.68 5.80 22.34
CA HIS A 33 -28.52 6.90 21.37
C HIS A 33 -28.02 8.28 21.85
N LEU A 34 -26.90 8.75 21.28
CA LEU A 34 -26.77 10.15 20.84
C LEU A 34 -25.67 10.31 19.79
N ASP A 35 -26.01 11.13 18.80
CA ASP A 35 -25.38 11.31 17.51
C ASP A 35 -24.09 12.16 17.53
N TYR A 36 -23.29 11.89 16.51
CA TYR A 36 -22.18 12.69 16.01
C TYR A 36 -22.68 14.00 15.40
N ASN A 37 -22.17 15.14 15.89
CA ASN A 37 -21.79 16.32 15.10
C ASN A 37 -21.24 17.40 16.05
N ASN A 38 -20.20 18.11 15.59
CA ASN A 38 -19.50 19.26 16.20
C ASN A 38 -18.18 18.95 16.94
N ILE A 39 -17.09 18.73 16.20
CA ILE A 39 -15.77 19.26 16.60
C ILE A 39 -15.08 19.82 15.35
N LEU A 40 -15.53 21.01 14.94
CA LEU A 40 -14.72 22.02 14.29
C LEU A 40 -15.04 23.32 15.04
N GLU A 41 -14.01 24.11 15.33
CA GLU A 41 -14.03 25.39 16.06
C GLU A 41 -14.09 25.28 17.59
N LEU A 42 -12.96 25.54 18.28
CA LEU A 42 -12.78 26.82 19.00
C LEU A 42 -11.34 26.97 19.51
N ASN A 43 -10.65 27.98 18.98
CA ASN A 43 -9.44 28.56 19.55
C ASN A 43 -9.84 29.67 20.55
N GLN A 44 -9.06 29.79 21.63
CA GLN A 44 -8.90 30.96 22.51
C GLN A 44 -10.10 31.38 23.39
N THR A 45 -9.92 31.34 24.72
CA THR A 45 -9.96 32.55 25.59
C THR A 45 -9.61 32.27 27.06
N THR A 46 -9.01 33.28 27.68
CA THR A 46 -8.43 33.38 29.02
C THR A 46 -9.42 33.62 30.16
N PHE A 47 -9.08 33.07 31.34
CA PHE A 47 -9.30 33.51 32.74
C PHE A 47 -10.56 34.30 33.14
N LEU A 48 -11.24 33.84 34.20
CA LEU A 48 -11.57 34.65 35.38
C LEU A 48 -11.93 33.76 36.58
N ALA A 49 -11.29 34.05 37.72
CA ALA A 49 -11.47 33.38 39.00
C ALA A 49 -12.67 33.94 39.76
N PHE A 50 -13.45 33.07 40.41
CA PHE A 50 -14.36 33.43 41.49
C PHE A 50 -14.24 32.42 42.63
N GLN A 51 -13.99 32.95 43.82
CA GLN A 51 -13.81 32.24 45.09
C GLN A 51 -15.04 32.54 45.97
N ALA A 52 -15.71 31.51 46.50
CA ALA A 52 -16.67 31.64 47.59
C ALA A 52 -16.84 30.31 48.37
N ASP A 53 -16.09 30.22 49.46
CA ASP A 53 -16.38 29.74 50.82
C ASP A 53 -17.43 28.63 51.12
N ASN A 54 -16.88 27.57 51.74
CA ASN A 54 -17.28 26.92 53.00
C ASN A 54 -18.64 26.19 53.13
N ILE A 55 -18.62 24.88 52.83
CA ILE A 55 -19.40 23.88 53.59
C ILE A 55 -18.50 22.67 53.91
N HIS A 56 -18.27 22.44 55.20
CA HIS A 56 -17.59 21.26 55.74
C HIS A 56 -18.49 20.01 55.64
N ARG A 57 -18.03 18.92 55.03
CA ARG A 57 -18.54 17.56 55.27
C ARG A 57 -17.49 16.48 54.99
N SER A 58 -17.61 15.40 55.76
CA SER A 58 -16.62 14.40 56.13
C SER A 58 -16.10 13.50 55.00
N PHE A 59 -14.87 13.02 55.18
CA PHE A 59 -14.13 12.07 54.34
C PHE A 59 -14.88 10.74 54.11
N SER A 60 -15.07 10.37 52.84
CA SER A 60 -15.36 9.00 52.40
C SER A 60 -15.00 8.84 50.93
N THR A 61 -14.01 7.96 50.66
CA THR A 61 -13.64 7.34 49.36
C THR A 61 -13.29 8.29 48.19
N PRO A 62 -12.10 8.19 47.56
CA PRO A 62 -11.76 9.03 46.41
C PRO A 62 -12.57 8.58 45.19
N CYS A 63 -13.64 9.31 44.90
CA CYS A 63 -14.24 9.33 43.58
C CYS A 63 -13.25 10.05 42.66
N LEU A 64 -12.61 9.33 41.73
CA LEU A 64 -11.86 9.97 40.65
C LEU A 64 -12.87 10.81 39.83
N PRO A 65 -12.68 12.13 39.71
CA PRO A 65 -13.51 12.92 38.82
C PRO A 65 -13.16 12.53 37.37
N LEU A 66 -14.19 12.27 36.56
CA LEU A 66 -14.11 12.37 35.10
C LEU A 66 -13.99 13.86 34.74
N THR A 67 -12.84 14.46 35.06
CA THR A 67 -12.34 15.62 34.33
C THR A 67 -11.84 15.10 32.99
N GLY A 68 -12.25 15.77 31.91
CA GLY A 68 -11.79 15.46 30.55
C GLY A 68 -10.28 15.22 30.57
N VAL A 69 -9.89 14.01 30.19
CA VAL A 69 -8.48 13.64 30.06
C VAL A 69 -7.97 14.46 28.88
N GLU A 70 -7.34 15.59 29.17
CA GLU A 70 -6.22 16.04 28.35
C GLU A 70 -5.30 14.83 28.23
N ASP A 71 -5.13 14.36 27.00
CA ASP A 71 -4.41 13.16 26.63
C ASP A 71 -2.92 13.32 27.00
N HIS A 72 -2.60 13.08 28.27
CA HIS A 72 -1.23 12.93 28.74
C HIS A 72 -0.69 11.63 28.16
N ASN A 73 -0.32 11.67 26.88
CA ASN A 73 0.41 10.60 26.20
C ASN A 73 1.63 10.24 27.06
N PRO A 74 1.67 9.05 27.68
CA PRO A 74 2.83 8.69 28.49
C PRO A 74 4.06 8.57 27.58
N PRO A 75 5.26 8.94 28.03
CA PRO A 75 6.47 9.08 27.19
C PRO A 75 6.99 7.76 26.60
N HIS A 76 6.30 6.64 26.83
CA HIS A 76 6.73 5.33 26.38
C HIS A 76 6.49 5.16 24.87
N PRO A 77 7.48 4.64 24.12
CA PRO A 77 7.33 4.29 22.71
C PRO A 77 6.14 3.35 22.49
N ARG A 78 5.32 3.65 21.48
CA ARG A 78 4.13 2.87 21.12
C ARG A 78 3.98 2.74 19.62
N ILE A 79 3.30 1.68 19.21
CA ILE A 79 2.91 1.44 17.82
C ILE A 79 1.44 1.02 17.78
N GLU A 80 0.67 1.67 16.90
CA GLU A 80 -0.76 1.44 16.72
C GLU A 80 -1.05 1.06 15.27
N ILE A 81 -1.86 0.04 15.06
CA ILE A 81 -2.33 -0.32 13.72
C ILE A 81 -3.37 0.71 13.28
N VAL A 82 -3.09 1.44 12.20
CA VAL A 82 -4.04 2.35 11.56
C VAL A 82 -4.86 1.59 10.54
N ARG A 83 -4.21 0.78 9.69
CA ARG A 83 -4.83 -0.11 8.70
C ARG A 83 -4.00 -1.37 8.49
N GLY A 84 -4.63 -2.41 7.96
CA GLY A 84 -4.07 -3.76 7.88
C GLY A 84 -4.65 -4.65 8.96
N SER A 85 -4.91 -5.91 8.60
CA SER A 85 -5.55 -6.88 9.48
C SER A 85 -5.02 -8.29 9.22
N GLY A 86 -5.39 -9.23 10.09
CA GLY A 86 -4.99 -10.63 9.98
C GLY A 86 -3.81 -11.00 10.86
N VAL A 87 -3.71 -12.30 11.16
CA VAL A 87 -2.71 -12.85 12.09
C VAL A 87 -1.27 -12.47 11.73
N PRO A 88 -0.83 -12.50 10.45
CA PRO A 88 0.54 -12.13 10.09
C PRO A 88 0.87 -10.67 10.40
N VAL A 89 -0.06 -9.75 10.14
CA VAL A 89 0.07 -8.31 10.44
C VAL A 89 0.10 -8.06 11.93
N HIS A 90 -0.83 -8.64 12.69
CA HIS A 90 -0.85 -8.50 14.15
C HIS A 90 0.44 -9.03 14.78
N THR A 91 0.93 -10.18 14.32
CA THR A 91 2.19 -10.77 14.81
C THR A 91 3.38 -9.85 14.54
N LEU A 92 3.48 -9.30 13.32
CA LEU A 92 4.51 -8.32 12.95
C LEU A 92 4.50 -7.10 13.87
N VAL A 93 3.33 -6.50 14.09
CA VAL A 93 3.21 -5.28 14.91
C VAL A 93 3.54 -5.57 16.37
N VAL A 94 3.12 -6.72 16.90
CA VAL A 94 3.46 -7.14 18.27
C VAL A 94 4.97 -7.33 18.44
N GLU A 95 5.65 -7.97 17.49
CA GLU A 95 7.11 -8.12 17.55
C GLU A 95 7.84 -6.77 17.56
N VAL A 96 7.40 -5.82 16.73
CA VAL A 96 7.95 -4.46 16.71
C VAL A 96 7.65 -3.73 18.01
N ALA A 97 6.45 -3.86 18.57
CA ALA A 97 6.10 -3.30 19.87
C ALA A 97 6.99 -3.83 20.99
N VAL A 98 7.28 -5.14 21.00
CA VAL A 98 8.20 -5.77 21.96
C VAL A 98 9.63 -5.26 21.79
N ALA A 99 10.10 -5.11 20.55
CA ALA A 99 11.42 -4.54 20.28
C ALA A 99 11.53 -3.10 20.82
N MET A 100 10.55 -2.25 20.52
CA MET A 100 10.49 -0.87 21.03
C MET A 100 10.41 -0.82 22.57
N ALA A 101 9.61 -1.69 23.20
CA ALA A 101 9.52 -1.81 24.66
C ALA A 101 10.86 -2.17 25.31
N SER A 102 11.69 -2.91 24.57
CA SER A 102 13.03 -3.34 25.00
C SER A 102 14.09 -2.27 24.77
N GLY A 103 13.71 -1.06 24.34
CA GLY A 103 14.63 0.03 24.03
C GLY A 103 15.36 -0.11 22.69
N ILE A 104 14.96 -1.06 21.84
CA ILE A 104 15.53 -1.21 20.50
C ILE A 104 15.01 -0.09 19.61
N GLN A 105 15.93 0.65 19.00
CA GLN A 105 15.61 1.72 18.07
C GLN A 105 15.71 1.25 16.61
N PRO A 106 14.88 1.81 15.71
CA PRO A 106 14.98 1.53 14.28
C PRO A 106 16.34 1.97 13.71
N ILE A 107 16.93 1.15 12.83
CA ILE A 107 18.21 1.43 12.17
C ILE A 107 17.92 1.96 10.75
N PRO A 108 18.39 3.15 10.36
CA PRO A 108 18.15 3.67 9.02
C PRO A 108 18.89 2.86 7.95
N LEU A 109 18.22 2.57 6.84
CA LEU A 109 18.84 1.99 5.66
C LEU A 109 19.60 3.06 4.88
N PRO A 110 20.83 2.77 4.40
CA PRO A 110 21.66 3.75 3.72
C PRO A 110 21.18 4.05 2.29
N SER A 111 20.64 3.06 1.59
CA SER A 111 20.12 3.15 0.22
C SER A 111 18.69 3.73 0.17
N GLY A 112 18.22 4.01 -1.05
CA GLY A 112 16.88 4.55 -1.32
C GLY A 112 16.80 6.07 -1.31
N LEU A 113 15.66 6.59 -1.80
CA LEU A 113 15.40 8.03 -1.97
C LEU A 113 14.66 8.65 -0.76
N GLY A 114 14.07 7.82 0.10
CA GLY A 114 13.31 8.24 1.29
C GLY A 114 13.88 7.67 2.60
N GLY A 115 13.17 7.95 3.70
CA GLY A 115 13.41 7.32 4.99
C GLY A 115 12.91 5.88 5.01
N ALA A 116 13.83 4.94 5.21
CA ALA A 116 13.51 3.53 5.42
C ALA A 116 14.32 3.01 6.60
N TYR A 117 13.69 2.22 7.46
CA TYR A 117 14.27 1.82 8.73
C TYR A 117 14.01 0.35 9.03
N VAL A 118 15.02 -0.36 9.49
CA VAL A 118 14.90 -1.75 9.92
C VAL A 118 14.72 -1.83 11.42
N PHE A 119 13.71 -2.57 11.85
CA PHE A 119 13.60 -3.03 13.23
C PHE A 119 14.21 -4.43 13.34
N HIS A 120 14.90 -4.69 14.44
CA HIS A 120 15.37 -6.02 14.80
C HIS A 120 14.82 -6.43 16.17
N ASN A 121 14.77 -7.74 16.42
CA ASN A 121 14.43 -8.26 17.74
C ASN A 121 15.65 -8.24 18.68
N GLN A 122 15.47 -8.69 19.92
CA GLN A 122 16.53 -8.77 20.94
C GLN A 122 17.70 -9.70 20.54
N ASN A 123 17.46 -10.65 19.63
CA ASN A 123 18.49 -11.56 19.13
C ASN A 123 19.28 -10.96 17.95
N GLY A 124 18.95 -9.74 17.52
CA GLY A 124 19.58 -9.08 16.37
C GLY A 124 19.02 -9.49 15.00
N ASN A 125 17.95 -10.30 14.97
CA ASN A 125 17.32 -10.67 13.70
C ASN A 125 16.40 -9.54 13.24
N ASN A 126 16.53 -9.13 11.97
CA ASN A 126 15.64 -8.16 11.34
C ASN A 126 14.20 -8.69 11.31
N ILE A 127 13.24 -7.87 11.74
CA ILE A 127 11.82 -8.23 11.85
C ILE A 127 10.94 -7.44 10.90
N ALA A 128 11.26 -6.18 10.63
CA ALA A 128 10.39 -5.29 9.86
C ALA A 128 11.18 -4.17 9.18
N VAL A 129 10.61 -3.65 8.09
CA VAL A 129 11.02 -2.39 7.47
C VAL A 129 9.89 -1.38 7.64
N ALA A 130 10.20 -0.22 8.19
CA ALA A 130 9.28 0.90 8.34
C ALA A 130 9.68 2.05 7.40
N LYS A 131 8.71 2.60 6.66
CA LYS A 131 8.91 3.77 5.79
C LYS A 131 7.96 4.90 6.23
N PRO A 132 8.45 5.90 6.97
CA PRO A 132 7.63 7.03 7.41
C PRO A 132 7.15 7.89 6.24
N VAL A 133 5.87 8.24 6.25
CA VAL A 133 5.19 9.01 5.20
C VAL A 133 5.78 10.42 5.04
N ASP A 134 6.19 11.04 6.16
CA ASP A 134 6.79 12.38 6.16
C ASP A 134 8.26 12.39 5.70
N GLU A 135 8.85 11.22 5.44
CA GLU A 135 10.24 11.02 5.01
C GLU A 135 10.37 10.47 3.59
N GLU A 136 9.26 10.36 2.85
CA GLU A 136 9.24 10.03 1.43
C GLU A 136 10.06 11.02 0.58
N PRO A 137 10.44 10.68 -0.67
CA PRO A 137 11.03 11.64 -1.60
C PRO A 137 10.14 12.89 -1.72
N PHE A 138 10.75 14.07 -1.62
CA PHE A 138 10.09 15.38 -1.59
C PHE A 138 9.19 15.67 -0.38
N ALA A 139 9.07 14.75 0.58
CA ALA A 139 8.42 15.03 1.84
C ALA A 139 9.27 15.95 2.74
N LEU A 140 8.61 16.59 3.71
CA LEU A 140 9.20 17.63 4.57
C LEU A 140 10.43 17.14 5.34
N ASN A 141 10.38 15.90 5.83
CA ASN A 141 11.40 15.35 6.73
C ASN A 141 12.34 14.35 6.04
N ASN A 142 12.37 14.33 4.69
CA ASN A 142 13.21 13.41 3.93
C ASN A 142 14.69 13.43 4.39
N PRO A 143 15.25 12.32 4.91
CA PRO A 143 16.60 12.29 5.47
C PRO A 143 17.72 12.25 4.41
N LYS A 144 17.38 12.07 3.13
CA LYS A 144 18.31 11.88 2.01
C LYS A 144 18.63 13.18 1.25
N GLY A 145 18.13 14.32 1.73
CA GLY A 145 18.37 15.63 1.12
C GLY A 145 17.44 15.96 -0.04
N LEU A 146 16.50 15.07 -0.39
CA LEU A 146 15.43 15.33 -1.35
C LEU A 146 14.21 15.92 -0.63
N LYS A 147 14.44 16.97 0.16
CA LYS A 147 13.37 17.68 0.88
C LYS A 147 12.73 18.71 -0.03
N SER A 148 11.42 18.90 0.13
CA SER A 148 10.76 20.09 -0.43
C SER A 148 11.29 21.37 0.24
N THR A 149 11.42 22.44 -0.55
CA THR A 149 11.70 23.80 -0.04
C THR A 149 10.44 24.54 0.42
N THR A 150 9.25 23.99 0.15
CA THR A 150 7.95 24.56 0.53
C THR A 150 7.14 23.59 1.40
N HIS A 151 6.43 24.13 2.40
CA HIS A 151 5.66 23.33 3.38
C HIS A 151 4.40 22.65 2.80
N GLU A 152 4.04 22.87 1.54
CA GLU A 152 2.75 22.49 0.93
C GLU A 152 2.86 21.36 -0.12
N MET A 153 3.92 20.55 -0.10
CA MET A 153 4.12 19.48 -1.09
C MET A 153 3.37 18.17 -0.78
N LEU A 154 2.86 17.97 0.43
CA LEU A 154 2.07 16.77 0.73
C LEU A 154 0.81 16.74 -0.15
N GLY A 155 0.57 15.64 -0.85
CA GLY A 155 -0.52 15.55 -1.81
C GLY A 155 -0.26 16.23 -3.17
N GLN A 156 0.95 16.73 -3.42
CA GLN A 156 1.38 17.14 -4.77
C GLN A 156 1.94 15.94 -5.54
N PRO A 157 1.97 15.99 -6.89
CA PRO A 157 2.67 14.99 -7.70
C PRO A 157 4.10 14.74 -7.20
N GLY A 158 4.45 13.47 -7.00
CA GLY A 158 5.76 13.05 -6.51
C GLY A 158 6.75 12.73 -7.63
N LEU A 159 7.69 11.83 -7.35
CA LEU A 159 8.71 11.39 -8.31
C LEU A 159 8.07 10.76 -9.56
N LYS A 160 7.04 9.93 -9.37
CA LYS A 160 6.11 9.52 -10.41
C LYS A 160 4.93 10.49 -10.38
N ARG A 161 4.65 11.20 -11.48
CA ARG A 161 3.65 12.28 -11.50
C ARG A 161 2.24 11.81 -11.11
N SER A 162 1.93 10.56 -11.44
CA SER A 162 0.66 9.88 -11.15
C SER A 162 0.52 9.35 -9.72
N ILE A 163 1.53 9.58 -8.87
CA ILE A 163 1.58 9.20 -7.46
C ILE A 163 1.90 10.44 -6.63
N ARG A 164 1.09 10.73 -5.61
CA ARG A 164 1.34 11.89 -4.75
C ARG A 164 2.34 11.61 -3.65
N ILE A 165 3.03 12.66 -3.25
CA ILE A 165 3.89 12.68 -2.07
C ILE A 165 3.03 12.39 -0.84
N GLY A 166 3.45 11.44 -0.03
CA GLY A 166 2.80 10.97 1.19
C GLY A 166 1.82 9.81 1.00
N GLU A 167 1.71 9.27 -0.22
CA GLU A 167 0.79 8.17 -0.52
C GLU A 167 1.49 6.82 -0.76
N THR A 168 2.83 6.73 -0.67
CA THR A 168 3.51 5.45 -0.95
C THR A 168 3.16 4.39 0.09
N GLY A 169 3.05 4.77 1.37
CA GLY A 169 2.75 3.82 2.44
C GLY A 169 1.37 3.15 2.33
N ILE A 170 0.36 3.84 1.78
CA ILE A 170 -0.96 3.23 1.57
C ILE A 170 -0.97 2.27 0.37
N ARG A 171 -0.07 2.48 -0.61
CA ARG A 171 0.08 1.63 -1.80
C ARG A 171 0.82 0.33 -1.47
N GLU A 172 1.77 0.40 -0.55
CA GLU A 172 2.40 -0.79 0.07
C GLU A 172 1.35 -1.69 0.75
N LEU A 173 0.44 -1.10 1.53
CA LEU A 173 -0.66 -1.84 2.14
C LEU A 173 -1.63 -2.40 1.07
N ALA A 174 -1.97 -1.60 0.06
CA ALA A 174 -2.88 -2.02 -1.01
C ALA A 174 -2.32 -3.25 -1.77
N ALA A 175 -1.02 -3.27 -2.07
CA ALA A 175 -0.38 -4.42 -2.70
C ALA A 175 -0.51 -5.70 -1.87
N TYR A 176 -0.30 -5.62 -0.54
CA TYR A 176 -0.48 -6.76 0.35
C TYR A 176 -1.94 -7.23 0.41
N LEU A 177 -2.90 -6.30 0.46
CA LEU A 177 -4.33 -6.65 0.49
C LEU A 177 -4.81 -7.31 -0.81
N LEU A 178 -4.21 -6.93 -1.95
CA LEU A 178 -4.56 -7.44 -3.27
C LEU A 178 -3.81 -8.73 -3.65
N ASP A 179 -2.85 -9.16 -2.83
CA ASP A 179 -2.14 -10.43 -2.98
C ASP A 179 -2.95 -11.59 -2.38
N HIS A 180 -4.00 -12.01 -3.10
CA HIS A 180 -4.95 -13.00 -2.62
C HIS A 180 -4.29 -14.34 -2.29
N GLY A 181 -4.47 -14.79 -1.06
CA GLY A 181 -3.87 -16.04 -0.59
C GLY A 181 -2.34 -16.00 -0.48
N GLY A 182 -1.71 -14.83 -0.62
CA GLY A 182 -0.25 -14.70 -0.68
C GLY A 182 0.35 -15.28 -1.97
N PHE A 183 -0.43 -15.30 -3.06
CA PHE A 183 -0.04 -15.90 -4.34
C PHE A 183 1.27 -15.35 -4.92
N SER A 184 1.50 -14.05 -4.73
CA SER A 184 2.68 -13.30 -5.22
C SER A 184 3.76 -13.18 -4.15
N GLY A 185 3.46 -13.56 -2.92
CA GLY A 185 4.40 -13.52 -1.81
C GLY A 185 4.66 -12.13 -1.24
N VAL A 186 3.74 -11.17 -1.39
CA VAL A 186 3.90 -9.83 -0.78
C VAL A 186 3.99 -9.99 0.74
N PRO A 187 5.08 -9.54 1.39
CA PRO A 187 5.22 -9.72 2.83
C PRO A 187 4.12 -8.98 3.61
N PRO A 188 3.71 -9.49 4.79
CA PRO A 188 2.71 -8.83 5.64
C PRO A 188 3.00 -7.34 5.80
N THR A 189 2.05 -6.51 5.40
CA THR A 189 2.21 -5.04 5.37
C THR A 189 1.04 -4.37 6.07
N ALA A 190 1.33 -3.36 6.88
CA ALA A 190 0.36 -2.58 7.62
C ALA A 190 0.67 -1.08 7.53
N LEU A 191 -0.35 -0.25 7.69
CA LEU A 191 -0.18 1.16 7.98
C LEU A 191 -0.24 1.34 9.49
N VAL A 192 0.82 1.89 10.07
CA VAL A 192 0.99 2.01 11.52
C VAL A 192 1.31 3.44 11.91
N LYS A 193 0.96 3.78 13.15
CA LYS A 193 1.30 5.03 13.80
C LYS A 193 2.31 4.73 14.90
N PHE A 194 3.51 5.27 14.76
CA PHE A 194 4.53 5.27 15.80
C PHE A 194 4.36 6.49 16.69
N CYS A 195 4.38 6.30 18.00
CA CYS A 195 4.41 7.37 19.00
C CYS A 195 5.72 7.27 19.79
N HIS A 196 6.45 8.37 19.93
CA HIS A 196 7.72 8.46 20.65
C HIS A 196 8.82 7.48 20.18
N ALA A 197 8.83 7.14 18.89
CA ALA A 197 9.91 6.36 18.26
C ALA A 197 10.97 7.32 17.69
N THR A 198 12.25 6.99 17.83
CA THR A 198 13.33 7.85 17.30
C THR A 198 13.64 7.47 15.85
N PHE A 199 13.10 8.24 14.90
CA PHE A 199 13.49 8.22 13.49
C PHE A 199 14.49 9.37 13.20
N SER A 200 14.80 9.66 11.93
CA SER A 200 15.77 10.70 11.58
C SER A 200 15.38 12.10 12.08
N ASP A 201 14.09 12.39 12.13
CA ASP A 201 13.57 13.58 12.81
C ASP A 201 13.05 13.19 14.20
N SER A 202 13.80 13.56 15.23
CA SER A 202 13.48 13.30 16.64
C SER A 202 12.49 14.31 17.24
N SER A 203 12.09 15.35 16.48
CA SER A 203 11.15 16.36 16.95
C SER A 203 9.69 15.91 16.86
N ALA A 204 9.37 15.00 15.93
CA ALA A 204 8.03 14.48 15.75
C ALA A 204 7.70 13.44 16.82
N THR A 205 6.66 13.71 17.61
CA THR A 205 6.16 12.78 18.64
C THR A 205 5.36 11.62 18.04
N VAL A 206 4.89 11.77 16.81
CA VAL A 206 4.04 10.80 16.10
C VAL A 206 4.45 10.73 14.63
N LYS A 207 4.59 9.50 14.09
CA LYS A 207 4.83 9.27 12.66
C LYS A 207 3.92 8.19 12.09
N LEU A 208 3.29 8.48 10.96
CA LEU A 208 2.58 7.49 10.15
C LEU A 208 3.59 6.81 9.22
N ALA A 209 3.54 5.49 9.12
CA ALA A 209 4.47 4.72 8.30
C ALA A 209 3.82 3.47 7.73
N SER A 210 4.26 3.02 6.56
CA SER A 210 4.09 1.61 6.22
C SER A 210 5.07 0.77 7.03
N LEU A 211 4.61 -0.39 7.47
CA LEU A 211 5.39 -1.40 8.19
C LEU A 211 5.23 -2.72 7.45
N GLN A 212 6.32 -3.21 6.88
CA GLN A 212 6.35 -4.47 6.14
C GLN A 212 7.26 -5.48 6.86
N ARG A 213 6.87 -6.74 6.86
CA ARG A 213 7.68 -7.85 7.38
C ARG A 213 9.02 -7.89 6.63
N PHE A 214 10.12 -7.92 7.37
CA PHE A 214 11.43 -8.15 6.78
C PHE A 214 11.53 -9.61 6.30
N VAL A 215 12.02 -9.81 5.08
CA VAL A 215 12.26 -11.13 4.50
C VAL A 215 13.76 -11.37 4.42
N GLY A 216 14.22 -12.48 5.02
CA GLY A 216 15.63 -12.87 4.98
C GLY A 216 16.07 -13.24 3.57
N HIS A 217 16.95 -12.43 2.99
CA HIS A 217 17.49 -12.61 1.65
C HIS A 217 19.02 -12.48 1.67
N GLY A 218 19.68 -13.13 0.72
CA GLY A 218 21.11 -12.93 0.49
C GLY A 218 21.40 -11.84 -0.54
N PHE A 219 20.52 -11.75 -1.55
CA PHE A 219 20.69 -10.94 -2.75
C PHE A 219 19.33 -10.41 -3.21
N ASP A 220 19.34 -9.31 -3.96
CA ASP A 220 18.23 -8.95 -4.84
C ASP A 220 18.44 -9.54 -6.25
N ALA A 221 17.41 -9.45 -7.09
CA ALA A 221 17.44 -10.03 -8.43
C ALA A 221 18.45 -9.32 -9.36
N GLY A 222 18.97 -8.14 -9.02
CA GLY A 222 19.98 -7.43 -9.80
C GLY A 222 21.38 -8.01 -9.65
N GLU A 223 21.64 -8.78 -8.59
CA GLU A 223 22.92 -9.45 -8.38
C GLU A 223 23.00 -10.83 -9.07
N LEU A 224 21.87 -11.38 -9.51
CA LEU A 224 21.78 -12.67 -10.18
C LEU A 224 21.21 -12.54 -11.59
N GLY A 225 21.63 -13.42 -12.50
CA GLY A 225 21.05 -13.47 -13.84
C GLY A 225 19.64 -14.08 -13.82
N PRO A 226 18.75 -13.71 -14.76
CA PRO A 226 17.37 -14.20 -14.78
C PRO A 226 17.29 -15.72 -14.85
N SER A 227 18.29 -16.42 -15.41
CA SER A 227 18.35 -17.89 -15.47
C SER A 227 18.25 -18.61 -14.11
N PHE A 228 18.47 -17.90 -13.00
CA PHE A 228 18.37 -18.45 -11.65
C PHE A 228 16.96 -18.36 -11.06
N PHE A 229 16.01 -17.66 -11.68
CA PHE A 229 14.68 -17.41 -11.10
C PHE A 229 13.62 -18.37 -11.62
N SER A 230 12.70 -18.77 -10.74
CA SER A 230 11.62 -19.70 -11.12
C SER A 230 10.60 -19.01 -12.01
N VAL A 231 10.06 -19.75 -12.97
CA VAL A 231 9.00 -19.25 -13.86
C VAL A 231 7.81 -18.81 -13.01
N ASP A 232 7.39 -19.66 -12.08
CA ASP A 232 6.28 -19.42 -11.17
C ASP A 232 6.46 -18.11 -10.38
N SER A 233 7.64 -17.85 -9.79
CA SER A 233 7.87 -16.58 -9.07
C SER A 233 7.80 -15.37 -9.99
N VAL A 234 8.35 -15.46 -11.21
CA VAL A 234 8.29 -14.36 -12.18
C VAL A 234 6.85 -14.09 -12.62
N HIS A 235 6.08 -15.16 -12.89
CA HIS A 235 4.67 -15.07 -13.26
C HIS A 235 3.82 -14.49 -12.14
N GLN A 236 3.98 -14.99 -10.92
CA GLN A 236 3.25 -14.52 -9.74
C GLN A 236 3.47 -13.03 -9.49
N ILE A 237 4.71 -12.56 -9.52
CA ILE A 237 5.06 -11.14 -9.38
C ILE A 237 4.47 -10.33 -10.55
N GLY A 238 4.65 -10.79 -11.79
CA GLY A 238 4.16 -10.09 -12.97
C GLY A 238 2.64 -9.96 -13.03
N ILE A 239 1.91 -11.00 -12.63
CA ILE A 239 0.44 -10.98 -12.51
C ILE A 239 -0.01 -9.88 -11.54
N LEU A 240 0.64 -9.76 -10.39
CA LEU A 240 0.34 -8.70 -9.43
C LEU A 240 0.71 -7.33 -9.99
N ASP A 241 1.92 -7.17 -10.53
CA ASP A 241 2.40 -5.87 -11.04
C ASP A 241 1.57 -5.35 -12.21
N ILE A 242 1.06 -6.23 -13.09
CA ILE A 242 0.11 -5.86 -14.14
C ILE A 242 -1.17 -5.30 -13.52
N ARG A 243 -1.78 -5.99 -12.54
CA ARG A 243 -3.01 -5.51 -11.89
C ARG A 243 -2.80 -4.16 -11.23
N LEU A 244 -1.66 -4.00 -10.56
CA LEU A 244 -1.34 -2.78 -9.83
C LEU A 244 -0.81 -1.66 -10.75
N MET A 245 -0.48 -1.93 -12.01
CA MET A 245 0.30 -1.03 -12.87
C MET A 245 1.53 -0.49 -12.11
N ASN A 246 2.42 -1.39 -11.71
CA ASN A 246 3.61 -1.01 -10.96
C ASN A 246 4.57 -0.18 -11.83
N LEU A 247 4.87 1.05 -11.39
CA LEU A 247 5.71 1.99 -12.13
C LEU A 247 7.21 1.83 -11.85
N ASP A 248 7.59 0.91 -10.96
CA ASP A 248 8.96 0.79 -10.47
C ASP A 248 9.34 -0.65 -10.06
N ARG A 249 8.87 -1.67 -10.79
CA ARG A 249 9.35 -3.05 -10.58
C ARG A 249 10.71 -3.22 -11.25
N HIS A 250 11.77 -2.75 -10.61
CA HIS A 250 13.15 -3.04 -11.00
C HIS A 250 13.73 -4.25 -10.25
N ALA A 251 14.87 -4.78 -10.71
CA ALA A 251 15.51 -5.97 -10.11
C ALA A 251 15.75 -5.85 -8.59
N GLY A 252 16.16 -4.67 -8.11
CA GLY A 252 16.35 -4.39 -6.68
C GLY A 252 15.08 -4.47 -5.80
N ASN A 253 13.88 -4.50 -6.41
CA ASN A 253 12.61 -4.63 -5.70
C ASN A 253 12.10 -6.09 -5.69
N MET A 254 12.95 -7.05 -6.08
CA MET A 254 12.68 -8.48 -6.04
C MET A 254 13.79 -9.17 -5.25
N LEU A 255 13.45 -9.68 -4.07
CA LEU A 255 14.40 -10.34 -3.19
C LEU A 255 14.56 -11.80 -3.60
N VAL A 256 15.79 -12.32 -3.55
CA VAL A 256 16.06 -13.74 -3.81
C VAL A 256 16.04 -14.49 -2.49
N MET A 257 15.11 -15.43 -2.35
CA MET A 257 14.93 -16.19 -1.12
C MET A 257 16.16 -17.04 -0.81
N LYS A 258 16.60 -16.98 0.45
CA LYS A 258 17.71 -17.81 0.93
C LYS A 258 17.21 -19.24 1.16
N HIS A 259 17.54 -20.15 0.25
CA HIS A 259 17.32 -21.58 0.51
C HIS A 259 18.42 -22.12 1.44
N ASP A 260 18.02 -22.88 2.46
CA ASP A 260 18.98 -23.59 3.32
C ASP A 260 19.78 -24.60 2.49
N HIS A 261 21.09 -24.64 2.73
CA HIS A 261 22.10 -25.40 1.98
C HIS A 261 21.88 -26.93 1.86
N ASN A 262 20.80 -27.48 2.42
CA ASN A 262 20.44 -28.91 2.35
C ASN A 262 19.45 -29.29 1.24
N SER A 263 18.89 -28.33 0.50
CA SER A 263 17.98 -28.62 -0.63
C SER A 263 18.69 -28.66 -1.99
N PHE A 264 20.02 -28.47 -2.01
CA PHE A 264 20.85 -28.47 -3.22
C PHE A 264 21.16 -29.90 -3.68
N GLY A 265 20.13 -30.65 -4.07
CA GLY A 265 20.27 -31.90 -4.80
C GLY A 265 20.51 -31.64 -6.28
N ASN A 266 21.72 -31.94 -6.78
CA ASN A 266 22.11 -32.29 -8.16
C ASN A 266 21.40 -31.66 -9.40
N GLY A 267 20.78 -30.49 -9.28
CA GLY A 267 20.23 -29.70 -10.38
C GLY A 267 20.66 -28.24 -10.29
N VAL A 268 20.50 -27.47 -11.38
CA VAL A 268 20.64 -26.01 -11.35
C VAL A 268 19.56 -25.50 -10.41
N ALA A 269 19.95 -25.10 -9.19
CA ALA A 269 19.02 -24.63 -8.17
C ALA A 269 18.40 -23.31 -8.63
N VAL A 270 17.10 -23.34 -8.91
CA VAL A 270 16.30 -22.18 -9.24
C VAL A 270 15.78 -21.60 -7.92
N ALA A 271 15.88 -20.29 -7.75
CA ALA A 271 15.52 -19.57 -6.53
C ALA A 271 14.16 -18.88 -6.68
N ASP A 272 13.40 -18.86 -5.59
CA ASP A 272 12.14 -18.14 -5.50
C ASP A 272 12.37 -16.65 -5.23
N LEU A 273 11.47 -15.81 -5.75
CA LEU A 273 11.51 -14.37 -5.58
C LEU A 273 10.42 -13.88 -4.63
N VAL A 274 10.70 -12.77 -3.94
CA VAL A 274 9.72 -12.07 -3.11
C VAL A 274 9.64 -10.60 -3.55
N PRO A 275 8.47 -10.11 -3.99
CA PRO A 275 8.30 -8.71 -4.35
C PRO A 275 8.21 -7.84 -3.10
N ILE A 276 8.96 -6.75 -3.11
CA ILE A 276 8.90 -5.70 -2.09
C ILE A 276 8.71 -4.34 -2.75
N ASP A 277 8.56 -3.28 -1.95
CA ASP A 277 8.57 -1.89 -2.43
C ASP A 277 7.51 -1.57 -3.50
N HIS A 278 6.24 -1.59 -3.10
CA HIS A 278 5.10 -1.28 -3.95
C HIS A 278 4.66 0.19 -3.84
N GLY A 279 5.55 1.08 -3.38
CA GLY A 279 5.24 2.48 -3.14
C GLY A 279 4.78 3.25 -4.39
N PHE A 280 5.19 2.80 -5.58
CA PHE A 280 4.85 3.41 -6.87
C PHE A 280 3.89 2.56 -7.73
N CYS A 281 2.91 1.93 -7.10
CA CYS A 281 1.83 1.23 -7.79
C CYS A 281 0.47 1.96 -7.70
N LEU A 282 -0.53 1.52 -8.45
CA LEU A 282 -1.90 2.04 -8.50
C LEU A 282 -2.00 3.53 -8.92
N PRO A 283 -1.37 3.97 -10.01
CA PRO A 283 -1.36 5.38 -10.41
C PRO A 283 -2.77 5.95 -10.63
N GLU A 284 -2.92 7.26 -10.55
CA GLU A 284 -4.22 7.94 -10.73
C GLU A 284 -4.71 7.99 -12.17
N TRP A 285 -3.82 7.76 -13.13
CA TRP A 285 -4.12 7.68 -14.55
C TRP A 285 -3.23 6.60 -15.16
N LEU A 286 -3.53 6.16 -16.38
CA LEU A 286 -2.62 5.27 -17.10
C LEU A 286 -1.30 5.99 -17.34
N ASP A 287 -0.26 5.47 -16.71
CA ASP A 287 1.12 5.92 -16.81
C ASP A 287 1.98 4.78 -17.36
N ASP A 288 3.23 5.06 -17.70
CA ASP A 288 4.12 4.03 -18.25
C ASP A 288 4.70 3.15 -17.13
N PRO A 289 4.30 1.87 -17.02
CA PRO A 289 4.85 0.98 -16.01
C PRO A 289 6.30 0.59 -16.32
N TYR A 290 7.04 0.22 -15.28
CA TYR A 290 8.37 -0.35 -15.45
C TYR A 290 8.40 -1.76 -14.90
N PHE A 291 8.63 -2.73 -15.79
CA PHE A 291 8.63 -4.16 -15.48
C PHE A 291 9.97 -4.79 -15.88
N GLU A 292 10.87 -4.99 -14.92
CA GLU A 292 12.15 -5.67 -15.16
C GLU A 292 11.95 -7.09 -15.71
N TRP A 293 10.97 -7.81 -15.17
CA TRP A 293 10.66 -9.18 -15.58
C TRP A 293 10.23 -9.29 -17.04
N LEU A 294 9.82 -8.19 -17.68
CA LEU A 294 9.43 -8.18 -19.10
C LEU A 294 10.57 -8.62 -20.01
N HIS A 295 11.81 -8.41 -19.58
CA HIS A 295 13.01 -8.73 -20.34
C HIS A 295 13.58 -10.11 -19.99
N TRP A 296 12.91 -10.87 -19.11
CA TRP A 296 13.37 -12.18 -18.68
C TRP A 296 12.72 -13.28 -19.51
N PRO A 297 13.48 -14.33 -19.92
CA PRO A 297 12.94 -15.42 -20.74
C PRO A 297 11.71 -16.12 -20.12
N GLN A 298 11.62 -16.12 -18.79
CA GLN A 298 10.49 -16.67 -18.04
C GLN A 298 9.17 -16.01 -18.44
N ALA A 299 9.13 -14.70 -18.66
CA ALA A 299 7.89 -14.00 -18.98
C ALA A 299 7.30 -14.42 -20.34
N SER A 300 8.11 -14.98 -21.24
CA SER A 300 7.65 -15.52 -22.53
C SER A 300 7.13 -16.96 -22.44
N ILE A 301 7.14 -17.57 -21.26
CA ILE A 301 6.60 -18.91 -21.04
C ILE A 301 5.08 -18.79 -20.84
N PRO A 302 4.27 -19.70 -21.41
CA PRO A 302 2.83 -19.71 -21.15
C PRO A 302 2.51 -19.86 -19.66
N PHE A 303 1.43 -19.22 -19.21
CA PHE A 303 0.92 -19.42 -17.85
C PHE A 303 0.57 -20.90 -17.60
N SER A 304 0.85 -21.36 -16.39
CA SER A 304 0.42 -22.67 -15.90
C SER A 304 -1.10 -22.72 -15.66
N GLU A 305 -1.67 -23.91 -15.55
CA GLU A 305 -3.10 -24.09 -15.26
C GLU A 305 -3.50 -23.42 -13.94
N SER A 306 -2.66 -23.51 -12.91
CA SER A 306 -2.91 -22.85 -11.61
C SER A 306 -2.85 -21.33 -11.70
N GLU A 307 -1.97 -20.76 -12.53
CA GLU A 307 -1.90 -19.32 -12.75
C GLU A 307 -3.13 -18.82 -13.52
N LEU A 308 -3.55 -19.55 -14.56
CA LEU A 308 -4.76 -19.24 -15.31
C LEU A 308 -6.00 -19.34 -14.43
N GLU A 309 -6.10 -20.36 -13.57
CA GLU A 309 -7.17 -20.50 -12.59
C GLU A 309 -7.19 -19.30 -11.63
N TYR A 310 -6.03 -18.93 -11.07
CA TYR A 310 -5.90 -17.75 -10.20
C TYR A 310 -6.39 -16.47 -10.91
N ILE A 311 -5.87 -16.18 -12.12
CA ILE A 311 -6.27 -15.01 -12.91
C ILE A 311 -7.78 -15.04 -13.21
N SER A 312 -8.32 -16.20 -13.59
CA SER A 312 -9.75 -16.35 -13.90
C SER A 312 -10.66 -16.09 -12.69
N ASN A 313 -10.17 -16.30 -11.46
CA ASN A 313 -10.90 -16.10 -10.21
C ASN A 313 -10.81 -14.66 -9.65
N LEU A 314 -9.89 -13.82 -10.15
CA LEU A 314 -9.77 -12.42 -9.73
C LEU A 314 -11.08 -11.64 -9.97
N ASP A 315 -11.52 -10.85 -9.00
CA ASP A 315 -12.73 -10.05 -9.08
C ASP A 315 -12.39 -8.56 -8.89
N PRO A 316 -12.28 -7.78 -9.99
CA PRO A 316 -11.82 -6.40 -9.91
C PRO A 316 -12.74 -5.50 -9.07
N PHE A 317 -14.04 -5.84 -8.97
CA PHE A 317 -14.99 -5.03 -8.21
C PHE A 317 -14.93 -5.34 -6.71
N LYS A 318 -14.72 -6.60 -6.34
CA LYS A 318 -14.43 -6.94 -4.93
C LYS A 318 -13.11 -6.34 -4.47
N ASP A 319 -12.10 -6.37 -5.33
CA ASP A 319 -10.80 -5.73 -5.05
C ASP A 319 -10.95 -4.23 -4.85
N ALA A 320 -11.75 -3.57 -5.70
CA ALA A 320 -12.08 -2.16 -5.53
C ALA A 320 -12.79 -1.89 -4.20
N ASP A 321 -13.73 -2.74 -3.78
CA ASP A 321 -14.44 -2.59 -2.50
C ASP A 321 -13.52 -2.82 -1.28
N ILE A 322 -12.56 -3.75 -1.38
CA ILE A 322 -11.50 -3.92 -0.38
C ILE A 322 -10.70 -2.62 -0.26
N LEU A 323 -10.26 -2.03 -1.38
CA LEU A 323 -9.50 -0.79 -1.33
C LEU A 323 -10.31 0.39 -0.79
N ARG A 324 -11.56 0.56 -1.21
CA ARG A 324 -12.44 1.63 -0.69
C ARG A 324 -12.66 1.53 0.81
N SER A 325 -12.69 0.31 1.36
CA SER A 325 -12.93 0.07 2.78
C SER A 325 -11.65 0.14 3.63
N GLU A 326 -10.58 -0.50 3.20
CA GLU A 326 -9.33 -0.62 3.96
C GLU A 326 -8.36 0.52 3.68
N VAL A 327 -8.43 1.16 2.51
CA VAL A 327 -7.54 2.25 2.09
C VAL A 327 -8.36 3.45 1.58
N PRO A 328 -9.24 4.07 2.40
CA PRO A 328 -10.18 5.10 1.96
C PRO A 328 -9.53 6.40 1.47
N SER A 329 -8.23 6.61 1.75
CA SER A 329 -7.46 7.73 1.23
C SER A 329 -6.97 7.51 -0.21
N LEU A 330 -7.00 6.29 -0.72
CA LEU A 330 -6.68 6.00 -2.11
C LEU A 330 -7.80 6.53 -3.00
N ARG A 331 -7.43 7.26 -4.06
CA ARG A 331 -8.41 7.90 -4.93
C ARG A 331 -9.14 6.89 -5.82
N GLU A 332 -10.39 7.22 -6.12
CA GLU A 332 -11.22 6.43 -7.03
C GLU A 332 -10.59 6.29 -8.41
N SER A 333 -9.84 7.28 -8.88
CA SER A 333 -9.09 7.21 -10.13
C SER A 333 -8.07 6.05 -10.16
N SER A 334 -7.32 5.86 -9.07
CA SER A 334 -6.41 4.72 -8.88
C SER A 334 -7.14 3.38 -8.82
N ILE A 335 -8.29 3.33 -8.14
CA ILE A 335 -9.13 2.13 -8.08
C ILE A 335 -9.65 1.76 -9.47
N ARG A 336 -10.02 2.74 -10.30
CA ARG A 336 -10.43 2.52 -11.68
C ARG A 336 -9.29 1.99 -12.55
N VAL A 337 -8.06 2.46 -12.36
CA VAL A 337 -6.87 1.89 -13.04
C VAL A 337 -6.71 0.40 -12.69
N LEU A 338 -6.84 0.02 -11.41
CA LEU A 338 -6.81 -1.40 -10.99
C LEU A 338 -7.87 -2.24 -11.71
N ILE A 339 -9.10 -1.73 -11.80
CA ILE A 339 -10.19 -2.43 -12.48
C ILE A 339 -9.85 -2.65 -13.96
N VAL A 340 -9.42 -1.60 -14.67
CA VAL A 340 -9.02 -1.69 -16.09
C VAL A 340 -7.91 -2.72 -16.28
N CYS A 341 -6.85 -2.64 -15.48
CA CYS A 341 -5.70 -3.54 -15.61
C CYS A 341 -6.06 -5.00 -15.29
N THR A 342 -6.91 -5.22 -14.28
CA THR A 342 -7.36 -6.57 -13.92
C THR A 342 -8.28 -7.15 -14.99
N VAL A 343 -9.21 -6.37 -15.56
CA VAL A 343 -10.04 -6.82 -16.69
C VAL A 343 -9.15 -7.15 -17.90
N PHE A 344 -8.20 -6.28 -18.23
CA PHE A 344 -7.26 -6.49 -19.33
C PHE A 344 -6.45 -7.78 -19.16
N LEU A 345 -5.85 -8.00 -17.99
CA LEU A 345 -5.12 -9.23 -17.64
C LEU A 345 -5.99 -10.47 -17.85
N LYS A 346 -7.21 -10.46 -17.33
CA LYS A 346 -8.13 -11.61 -17.43
C LYS A 346 -8.44 -11.95 -18.88
N GLN A 347 -8.78 -10.95 -19.69
CA GLN A 347 -9.10 -11.17 -21.10
C GLN A 347 -7.88 -11.62 -21.90
N ALA A 348 -6.70 -11.06 -21.62
CA ALA A 348 -5.46 -11.43 -22.29
C ALA A 348 -5.04 -12.87 -21.96
N ALA A 349 -5.10 -13.26 -20.68
CA ALA A 349 -4.81 -14.62 -20.25
C ALA A 349 -5.80 -15.64 -20.83
N ALA A 350 -7.10 -15.32 -20.87
CA ALA A 350 -8.11 -16.14 -21.55
C ALA A 350 -7.87 -16.25 -23.07
N ALA A 351 -7.22 -15.23 -23.65
CA ALA A 351 -6.77 -15.25 -25.03
C ALA A 351 -5.43 -16.00 -25.23
N GLY A 352 -4.82 -16.56 -24.18
CA GLY A 352 -3.59 -17.34 -24.27
C GLY A 352 -2.33 -16.50 -24.46
N LEU A 353 -2.39 -15.19 -24.20
CA LEU A 353 -1.21 -14.33 -24.16
C LEU A 353 -0.37 -14.68 -22.92
N ASN A 354 0.95 -14.70 -23.08
CA ASN A 354 1.87 -14.89 -21.95
C ASN A 354 2.13 -13.57 -21.23
N LEU A 355 2.89 -13.63 -20.12
CA LEU A 355 3.18 -12.46 -19.31
C LEU A 355 3.92 -11.36 -20.10
N ALA A 356 4.87 -11.72 -20.97
CA ALA A 356 5.63 -10.77 -21.78
C ALA A 356 4.75 -10.07 -22.82
N ASP A 357 3.82 -10.78 -23.47
CA ASP A 357 2.87 -10.19 -24.41
C ASP A 357 2.03 -9.11 -23.72
N ILE A 358 1.53 -9.40 -22.52
CA ILE A 358 0.69 -8.48 -21.75
C ILE A 358 1.51 -7.28 -21.28
N GLY A 359 2.71 -7.51 -20.74
CA GLY A 359 3.61 -6.46 -20.31
C GLY A 359 3.97 -5.50 -21.46
N GLN A 360 4.30 -6.03 -22.64
CA GLN A 360 4.61 -5.22 -23.83
C GLN A 360 3.43 -4.34 -24.25
N MET A 361 2.21 -4.85 -24.16
CA MET A 361 1.01 -4.08 -24.50
C MET A 361 0.74 -2.94 -23.50
N MET A 362 1.26 -3.02 -22.28
CA MET A 362 1.09 -2.01 -21.24
C MET A 362 2.22 -0.97 -21.21
N THR A 363 3.42 -1.33 -21.66
CA THR A 363 4.58 -0.42 -21.71
C THR A 363 4.61 0.40 -23.00
N ARG A 364 5.06 1.65 -22.91
CA ARG A 364 5.26 2.52 -24.07
C ARG A 364 6.51 2.12 -24.86
N GLU A 365 6.43 2.22 -26.19
CA GLU A 365 7.59 2.03 -27.04
C GLU A 365 8.32 3.36 -27.27
N PHE A 366 9.63 3.38 -26.99
CA PHE A 366 10.52 4.47 -27.32
C PHE A 366 11.11 4.25 -28.72
N ARG A 367 10.60 4.95 -29.73
CA ARG A 367 11.15 4.92 -31.09
C ARG A 367 11.66 6.30 -31.47
N SER A 368 12.95 6.38 -31.82
CA SER A 368 13.55 7.55 -32.48
C SER A 368 13.34 8.91 -31.77
N GLY A 369 13.21 8.91 -30.44
CA GLY A 369 13.03 10.12 -29.64
C GLY A 369 11.58 10.53 -29.38
N ASP A 370 10.61 9.84 -29.98
CA ASP A 370 9.18 10.03 -29.68
C ASP A 370 8.68 8.84 -28.84
N GLU A 371 8.01 9.18 -27.74
CA GLU A 371 7.35 8.22 -26.84
C GLU A 371 5.93 7.96 -27.37
N SER A 372 5.68 6.73 -27.81
CA SER A 372 4.36 6.34 -28.31
C SER A 372 3.49 5.76 -27.21
N SER A 373 2.20 6.08 -27.20
CA SER A 373 1.25 5.48 -26.26
C SER A 373 1.23 3.96 -26.37
N SER A 374 1.11 3.28 -25.23
CA SER A 374 1.01 1.82 -25.17
C SER A 374 -0.26 1.31 -25.87
N GLU A 375 -0.31 0.01 -26.18
CA GLU A 375 -1.50 -0.58 -26.79
C GLU A 375 -2.72 -0.49 -25.84
N LEU A 376 -2.51 -0.67 -24.53
CA LEU A 376 -3.55 -0.45 -23.52
C LEU A 376 -4.07 0.99 -23.53
N GLU A 377 -3.18 1.99 -23.57
CA GLU A 377 -3.57 3.39 -23.64
C GLU A 377 -4.38 3.68 -24.92
N ASN A 378 -3.93 3.17 -26.07
CA ASN A 378 -4.63 3.32 -27.35
C ASN A 378 -6.03 2.69 -27.33
N ILE A 379 -6.19 1.51 -26.71
CA ILE A 379 -7.50 0.88 -26.52
C ILE A 379 -8.39 1.80 -25.67
N CYS A 380 -7.90 2.28 -24.54
CA CYS A 380 -8.66 3.16 -23.66
C CYS A 380 -9.07 4.47 -24.35
N LEU A 381 -8.20 5.08 -25.16
CA LEU A 381 -8.53 6.28 -25.95
C LEU A 381 -9.66 6.02 -26.93
N LYS A 382 -9.61 4.91 -27.68
CA LYS A 382 -10.68 4.53 -28.64
C LYS A 382 -12.02 4.31 -27.94
N VAL A 383 -12.02 3.69 -26.77
CA VAL A 383 -13.23 3.49 -25.96
C VAL A 383 -13.78 4.83 -25.48
N LYS A 384 -12.93 5.73 -24.96
CA LYS A 384 -13.34 7.09 -24.53
C LYS A 384 -13.93 7.90 -25.69
N ALA A 385 -13.34 7.81 -26.88
CA ALA A 385 -13.87 8.49 -28.07
C ALA A 385 -15.26 7.94 -28.48
N SER A 386 -15.46 6.62 -28.38
CA SER A 386 -16.74 5.98 -28.71
C SER A 386 -17.88 6.48 -27.80
N ILE A 387 -17.60 6.64 -26.50
CA ILE A 387 -18.54 7.17 -25.51
C ILE A 387 -18.93 8.63 -25.79
N ASN A 388 -17.96 9.46 -26.19
CA ASN A 388 -18.22 10.87 -26.48
C ASN A 388 -19.11 11.04 -27.71
N ASN A 389 -18.91 10.21 -28.74
CA ASN A 389 -19.73 10.20 -29.94
C ASN A 389 -21.19 9.79 -29.67
N GLU A 390 -21.42 8.83 -28.77
CA GLU A 390 -22.79 8.43 -28.37
C GLU A 390 -23.51 9.51 -27.54
N ASN A 391 -22.76 10.30 -26.77
CA ASN A 391 -23.30 11.35 -25.92
C ASN A 391 -23.50 12.71 -26.64
N GLY A 392 -23.16 12.82 -27.93
CA GLY A 392 -23.36 14.04 -28.71
C GLY A 392 -22.60 15.27 -28.19
N LYS A 393 -21.51 15.07 -27.44
CA LYS A 393 -20.61 16.17 -27.05
C LYS A 393 -19.74 16.50 -28.26
N GLU A 394 -20.00 17.63 -28.92
CA GLU A 394 -19.08 18.18 -29.93
C GLU A 394 -17.69 18.33 -29.30
N GLU A 395 -16.65 17.90 -30.03
CA GLU A 395 -15.27 18.14 -29.64
C GLU A 395 -15.06 19.65 -29.55
N ASP A 396 -15.05 20.20 -28.34
CA ASP A 396 -14.47 21.50 -28.12
C ASP A 396 -12.97 21.30 -28.43
N GLU A 397 -12.52 21.80 -29.59
CA GLU A 397 -11.10 21.91 -29.98
C GLU A 397 -10.36 22.92 -29.07
N GLY A 398 -10.64 22.88 -27.77
CA GLY A 398 -9.90 23.55 -26.71
C GLY A 398 -8.69 22.72 -26.34
N GLU A 399 -7.59 22.96 -27.06
CA GLU A 399 -6.24 22.59 -26.66
C GLU A 399 -6.09 21.17 -26.08
N THR A 400 -6.00 20.16 -26.95
CA THR A 400 -5.00 19.11 -26.70
C THR A 400 -3.63 19.75 -26.79
N SER A 401 -3.27 20.51 -25.75
CA SER A 401 -1.90 20.95 -25.56
C SER A 401 -1.06 19.67 -25.57
N CYS A 402 -0.13 19.62 -26.51
CA CYS A 402 0.96 18.67 -26.46
C CYS A 402 1.63 18.85 -25.08
N GLY A 403 1.33 17.94 -24.15
CA GLY A 403 1.62 18.16 -22.73
C GLY A 403 1.24 16.98 -21.86
N ILE A 404 1.91 15.84 -22.02
CA ILE A 404 2.23 14.86 -20.96
C ILE A 404 1.12 14.71 -19.89
N GLY A 405 -0.11 14.40 -20.32
CA GLY A 405 -1.26 14.19 -19.44
C GLY A 405 -1.81 12.80 -19.69
N GLY A 406 -1.55 11.86 -18.77
CA GLY A 406 -1.95 10.46 -18.94
C GLY A 406 -3.47 10.26 -18.92
N ILE A 407 -3.93 9.07 -19.31
CA ILE A 407 -5.36 8.77 -19.45
C ILE A 407 -5.99 8.59 -18.06
N SER A 408 -6.66 9.64 -17.58
CA SER A 408 -7.43 9.62 -16.33
C SER A 408 -8.80 8.95 -16.52
N PHE A 409 -9.21 8.15 -15.54
CA PHE A 409 -10.59 7.67 -15.42
C PHE A 409 -11.35 8.36 -14.28
N GLY A 410 -10.70 9.25 -13.52
CA GLY A 410 -11.29 9.87 -12.32
C GLY A 410 -12.47 10.78 -12.61
N ASP A 411 -12.47 11.42 -13.78
CA ASP A 411 -13.43 12.48 -14.13
C ASP A 411 -14.77 11.93 -14.67
N MET A 412 -14.84 10.64 -14.98
CA MET A 412 -16.07 10.01 -15.45
C MET A 412 -17.09 9.90 -14.33
N ASN A 413 -18.34 10.32 -14.60
CA ASN A 413 -19.44 10.02 -13.68
C ASN A 413 -19.73 8.51 -13.65
N LYS A 414 -20.61 8.07 -12.73
CA LYS A 414 -20.91 6.64 -12.56
C LYS A 414 -21.41 5.97 -13.84
N GLY A 415 -22.31 6.61 -14.58
CA GLY A 415 -22.85 6.05 -15.83
C GLY A 415 -21.83 6.01 -16.95
N GLU A 416 -21.02 7.07 -17.10
CA GLU A 416 -19.90 7.11 -18.06
C GLU A 416 -18.87 6.00 -17.76
N TRP A 417 -18.58 5.74 -16.49
CA TRP A 417 -17.66 4.69 -16.06
C TRP A 417 -18.19 3.28 -16.35
N GLU A 418 -19.47 3.01 -16.04
CA GLU A 418 -20.11 1.72 -16.32
C GLU A 418 -20.13 1.44 -17.83
N MET A 419 -20.48 2.43 -18.65
CA MET A 419 -20.46 2.33 -20.11
C MET A 419 -19.04 2.16 -20.66
N PHE A 420 -18.05 2.87 -20.08
CA PHE A 420 -16.65 2.68 -20.44
C PHE A 420 -16.20 1.24 -20.22
N LEU A 421 -16.49 0.66 -19.06
CA LEU A 421 -16.09 -0.71 -18.76
C LEU A 421 -16.74 -1.74 -19.67
N GLU A 422 -18.02 -1.56 -20.01
CA GLU A 422 -18.73 -2.47 -20.91
C GLU A 422 -18.11 -2.47 -22.31
N ILE A 423 -17.92 -1.27 -22.88
CA ILE A 423 -17.31 -1.10 -24.21
C ILE A 423 -15.84 -1.56 -24.19
N PHE A 424 -15.09 -1.22 -23.15
CA PHE A 424 -13.69 -1.64 -22.97
C PHE A 424 -13.58 -3.17 -22.99
N ASN A 425 -14.41 -3.88 -22.23
CA ASN A 425 -14.38 -5.33 -22.18
C ASN A 425 -14.65 -5.96 -23.55
N MET A 426 -15.61 -5.44 -24.32
CA MET A 426 -15.89 -5.92 -25.68
C MET A 426 -14.74 -5.62 -26.65
N PHE A 427 -14.17 -4.42 -26.58
CA PHE A 427 -13.09 -3.99 -27.47
C PHE A 427 -11.83 -4.82 -27.25
N VAL A 428 -11.48 -5.07 -25.98
CA VAL A 428 -10.31 -5.88 -25.60
C VAL A 428 -10.43 -7.31 -26.11
N ILE A 429 -11.60 -7.95 -25.97
CA ILE A 429 -11.84 -9.30 -26.52
C ILE A 429 -11.61 -9.32 -28.03
N GLY A 430 -12.18 -8.36 -28.77
CA GLY A 430 -11.99 -8.26 -30.22
C GLY A 430 -10.53 -8.08 -30.63
N VAL A 431 -9.78 -7.22 -29.92
CA VAL A 431 -8.33 -7.02 -30.16
C VAL A 431 -7.56 -8.34 -30.02
N PHE A 432 -7.89 -9.14 -29.01
CA PHE A 432 -7.19 -10.40 -28.78
C PHE A 432 -7.60 -11.52 -29.74
N GLU A 433 -8.86 -11.57 -30.14
CA GLU A 433 -9.31 -12.49 -31.20
C GLU A 433 -8.62 -12.19 -32.55
N ASP A 434 -8.46 -10.91 -32.89
CA ASP A 434 -7.73 -10.48 -34.08
C ASP A 434 -6.24 -10.88 -34.01
N LYS A 435 -5.61 -10.81 -32.83
CA LYS A 435 -4.22 -11.26 -32.64
C LYS A 435 -4.10 -12.78 -32.79
N LYS A 436 -5.05 -13.56 -32.27
CA LYS A 436 -5.10 -15.01 -32.48
C LYS A 436 -5.23 -15.40 -33.95
N CYS A 437 -5.89 -14.60 -34.77
CA CYS A 437 -6.04 -14.87 -36.21
C CYS A 437 -4.80 -14.53 -37.03
N LYS A 438 -3.87 -13.72 -36.50
CA LYS A 438 -2.67 -13.24 -37.20
C LYS A 438 -1.40 -14.00 -36.87
N ASN A 439 -1.40 -14.73 -35.75
CA ASN A 439 -0.36 -15.69 -35.35
C ASN A 439 -0.75 -17.11 -35.75
#